data_AF-A0A3D9BKQ1-F1
#
_entry.id   AF-A0A3D9BKQ1-F1
#
_cell.length_a   1.000
_cell.length_b   1.000
_cell.length_c   1.000
_cell.angle_alpha   90.00
_cell.angle_beta   90.00
_cell.angle_gamma   90.00
#
_symmetry.space_group_name_H-M   'P 1'
#
loop_
_entity.id
_entity.type
_entity.pdbx_description
1 polymer ?
#
loop_
_entity_poly.entity_id
_entity_poly.type
_entity_poly.pdbx_seq_one_letter_code
_entity_poly.pdbx_strand_id
1 'polypeptide(L)'
;QQILDPDLTLLGAMEIGGAEVPLFFARRLNNLKTVERLDLAMRARNQAGVGIVLSASEDMPSHLGPNVVVPLLSNIAPAEEEFAVARDGLELTYRSNFALARGGATPQVLRSGPQSAVLHVPGKAPLNLTGAEQITIFERLVTACKAGSPDVQVKQLMDGFGSRNPQQAFRSKTWESILNVYIAKGEKRGYWRLVVDGASSEPAV
;
A
#
# COMPACT_ATOMS: atom_id res chain seq x y z
N GLN A 1 15.13 9.59 14.29
CA GLN A 1 15.65 9.04 13.02
C GLN A 1 15.96 7.55 13.18
N GLN A 2 15.60 6.70 12.20
CA GLN A 2 15.87 5.27 12.16
C GLN A 2 16.41 4.87 10.77
N ILE A 3 17.50 4.11 10.71
CA ILE A 3 18.04 3.58 9.44
C ILE A 3 17.25 2.32 9.06
N LEU A 4 16.62 2.32 7.89
CA LEU A 4 15.79 1.21 7.41
C LEU A 4 16.50 0.35 6.36
N ASP A 5 17.48 0.94 5.69
CA ASP A 5 18.31 0.38 4.63
C ASP A 5 19.54 1.30 4.43
N PRO A 6 20.68 0.81 3.90
CA PRO A 6 21.84 1.66 3.61
C PRO A 6 21.56 2.92 2.78
N ASP A 7 20.47 2.98 2.02
CA ASP A 7 20.07 4.13 1.20
C ASP A 7 18.71 4.73 1.61
N LEU A 8 18.09 4.29 2.72
CA LEU A 8 16.79 4.80 3.20
C LEU A 8 16.75 4.96 4.71
N THR A 9 16.33 6.14 5.16
CA THR A 9 16.23 6.53 6.55
C THR A 9 14.85 7.12 6.86
N LEU A 10 14.21 6.71 7.95
CA LEU A 10 13.06 7.42 8.52
C LEU A 10 13.57 8.60 9.36
N LEU A 11 13.21 9.83 8.99
CA LEU A 11 13.60 11.05 9.70
C LEU A 11 12.66 11.32 10.89
N GLY A 12 11.35 11.17 10.66
CA GLY A 12 10.29 11.47 11.62
C GLY A 12 8.94 11.56 10.92
N ALA A 13 8.08 12.46 11.38
CA ALA A 13 6.80 12.78 10.73
C ALA A 13 6.64 14.29 10.61
N MET A 14 5.79 14.71 9.67
CA MET A 14 5.38 16.08 9.46
C MET A 14 3.85 16.15 9.51
N GLU A 15 3.31 17.08 10.28
CA GLU A 15 1.85 17.28 10.31
C GLU A 15 1.38 17.96 9.02
N ILE A 16 0.43 17.35 8.32
CA ILE A 16 -0.22 17.92 7.13
C ILE A 16 -1.72 17.74 7.28
N GLY A 17 -2.47 18.85 7.35
CA GLY A 17 -3.93 18.80 7.48
C GLY A 17 -4.42 18.02 8.70
N GLY A 18 -3.68 18.05 9.82
CA GLY A 18 -3.99 17.33 11.06
C GLY A 18 -3.61 15.84 11.08
N ALA A 19 -2.96 15.34 10.02
CA ALA A 19 -2.43 13.98 9.98
C ALA A 19 -0.90 13.96 10.09
N GLU A 20 -0.35 13.01 10.85
CA GLU A 20 1.10 12.75 10.87
C GLU A 20 1.52 12.00 9.61
N VAL A 21 2.30 12.68 8.75
CA VAL A 21 2.82 12.13 7.49
C VAL A 21 4.28 11.71 7.69
N PRO A 22 4.64 10.42 7.51
CA PRO A 22 6.01 9.97 7.75
C PRO A 22 6.97 10.57 6.71
N LEU A 23 8.13 11.02 7.19
CA LEU A 23 9.16 11.66 6.40
C LEU A 23 10.41 10.78 6.32
N PHE A 24 10.80 10.43 5.11
CA PHE A 24 11.96 9.60 4.83
C PHE A 24 13.02 10.40 4.07
N PHE A 25 14.26 9.94 4.15
CA PHE A 25 15.36 10.38 3.30
C PHE A 25 15.90 9.19 2.52
N ALA A 26 15.94 9.32 1.20
CA ALA A 26 16.48 8.32 0.29
C ALA A 26 17.65 8.88 -0.53
N ARG A 27 18.64 8.03 -0.77
CA ARG A 27 19.83 8.36 -1.58
C ARG A 27 19.88 7.48 -2.83
N ARG A 28 20.62 7.96 -3.85
CA ARG A 28 20.90 7.21 -5.08
C ARG A 28 19.64 6.77 -5.83
N LEU A 29 18.61 7.63 -5.84
CA LEU A 29 17.38 7.37 -6.59
C LEU A 29 17.56 7.54 -8.11
N ASN A 30 18.74 7.97 -8.55
CA ASN A 30 19.19 7.90 -9.94
C ASN A 30 19.71 6.49 -10.34
N ASN A 31 19.82 5.54 -9.41
CA ASN A 31 20.22 4.17 -9.69
C ASN A 31 19.00 3.23 -9.70
N LEU A 32 18.70 2.61 -10.85
CA LEU A 32 17.53 1.75 -11.02
C LEU A 32 17.45 0.59 -10.00
N LYS A 33 18.57 -0.07 -9.70
CA LYS A 33 18.59 -1.18 -8.72
C LYS A 33 18.27 -0.70 -7.31
N THR A 34 18.71 0.51 -6.96
CA THR A 34 18.34 1.14 -5.69
C THR A 34 16.86 1.48 -5.68
N VAL A 35 16.33 2.07 -6.76
CA VAL A 35 14.91 2.40 -6.88
C VAL A 35 14.04 1.15 -6.70
N GLU A 36 14.29 0.08 -7.43
CA GLU A 36 13.50 -1.17 -7.35
C GLU A 36 13.51 -1.76 -5.94
N ARG A 37 14.70 -1.82 -5.31
CA ARG A 37 14.87 -2.34 -3.96
C ARG A 37 14.15 -1.50 -2.93
N LEU A 38 14.31 -0.17 -2.97
CA LEU A 38 13.66 0.73 -2.02
C LEU A 38 12.15 0.79 -2.25
N ASP A 39 11.67 0.73 -3.49
CA ASP A 39 10.23 0.69 -3.83
C ASP A 39 9.56 -0.52 -3.15
N LEU A 40 10.15 -1.71 -3.29
CA LEU A 40 9.67 -2.91 -2.62
C LEU A 40 9.69 -2.75 -1.09
N ALA A 41 10.79 -2.19 -0.57
CA ALA A 41 10.99 -2.00 0.86
C ALA A 41 9.97 -1.00 1.47
N MET A 42 9.54 0.00 0.69
CA MET A 42 8.53 0.98 1.10
C MET A 42 7.10 0.42 0.99
N ARG A 43 6.81 -0.38 -0.04
CA ARG A 43 5.52 -1.08 -0.15
C ARG A 43 5.29 -2.03 1.03
N ALA A 44 6.32 -2.73 1.46
CA ALA A 44 6.27 -3.63 2.62
C ALA A 44 6.00 -2.89 3.94
N ARG A 45 6.31 -1.58 4.02
CA ARG A 45 6.22 -0.75 5.23
C ARG A 45 5.00 0.16 5.27
N ASN A 46 3.99 -0.04 4.41
CA ASN A 46 2.83 0.84 4.29
C ASN A 46 1.79 0.72 5.44
N GLN A 47 2.25 0.70 6.70
CA GLN A 47 1.36 0.68 7.85
C GLN A 47 0.85 2.08 8.23
N ALA A 48 1.57 3.14 7.85
CA ALA A 48 1.25 4.53 8.19
C ALA A 48 0.64 5.35 7.02
N GLY A 49 0.37 4.72 5.87
CA GLY A 49 -0.17 5.40 4.69
C GLY A 49 0.89 6.10 3.82
N VAL A 50 0.43 7.03 2.98
CA VAL A 50 1.27 7.77 2.03
C VAL A 50 2.18 8.74 2.78
N GLY A 51 3.50 8.52 2.71
CA GLY A 51 4.54 9.39 3.25
C GLY A 51 5.23 10.26 2.20
N ILE A 52 6.25 11.00 2.67
CA ILE A 52 7.14 11.83 1.86
C ILE A 52 8.55 11.23 1.89
N VAL A 53 9.16 11.05 0.72
CA VAL A 53 10.56 10.63 0.56
C VAL A 53 11.37 11.80 0.02
N LEU A 54 12.22 12.38 0.84
CA LEU A 54 13.19 13.39 0.42
C LEU A 54 14.32 12.71 -0.36
N SER A 55 14.56 13.19 -1.57
CA SER A 55 15.59 12.70 -2.47
C SER A 55 16.70 13.72 -2.63
N ALA A 56 17.95 13.26 -2.50
CA ALA A 56 19.13 14.07 -2.86
C ALA A 56 19.57 13.90 -4.32
N SER A 57 18.84 13.14 -5.14
CA SER A 57 19.16 12.90 -6.56
C SER A 57 18.42 13.89 -7.46
N GLU A 58 19.10 14.39 -8.50
CA GLU A 58 18.50 15.24 -9.54
C GLU A 58 17.50 14.44 -10.39
N ASP A 59 17.91 13.26 -10.84
CA ASP A 59 17.02 12.28 -11.48
C ASP A 59 16.46 11.30 -10.45
N MET A 60 15.13 11.20 -10.40
CA MET A 60 14.42 10.35 -9.43
C MET A 60 13.00 10.03 -9.93
N PRO A 61 12.40 8.92 -9.50
CA PRO A 61 10.99 8.67 -9.73
C PRO A 61 10.14 9.67 -8.93
N SER A 62 8.92 9.94 -9.38
CA SER A 62 7.96 10.77 -8.64
C SER A 62 7.38 10.07 -7.40
N HIS A 63 7.51 8.73 -7.34
CA HIS A 63 6.92 7.89 -6.29
C HIS A 63 7.85 6.74 -5.94
N LEU A 64 7.76 6.27 -4.69
CA LEU A 64 8.51 5.11 -4.22
C LEU A 64 7.64 4.31 -3.25
N GLY A 65 7.13 3.19 -3.75
CA GLY A 65 5.99 2.49 -3.19
C GLY A 65 4.76 3.40 -3.11
N PRO A 66 4.11 3.52 -1.95
CA PRO A 66 2.95 4.39 -1.75
C PRO A 66 3.36 5.82 -1.37
N ASN A 67 4.62 6.24 -1.51
CA ASN A 67 5.10 7.52 -1.00
C ASN A 67 5.41 8.49 -2.14
N VAL A 68 5.21 9.78 -1.89
CA VAL A 68 5.59 10.86 -2.81
C VAL A 68 7.08 11.14 -2.66
N VAL A 69 7.81 11.15 -3.77
CA VAL A 69 9.24 11.52 -3.77
C VAL A 69 9.35 13.02 -4.05
N VAL A 70 10.11 13.72 -3.21
CA VAL A 70 10.27 15.19 -3.27
C VAL A 70 11.76 15.53 -3.36
N PRO A 71 12.18 16.40 -4.29
CA PRO A 71 13.59 16.77 -4.41
C PRO A 71 13.98 17.65 -3.23
N LEU A 72 14.99 17.22 -2.48
CA LEU A 72 15.48 17.97 -1.32
C LEU A 72 16.05 19.33 -1.77
N LEU A 73 16.88 19.35 -2.82
CA LEU A 73 17.55 20.57 -3.29
C LEU A 73 16.58 21.69 -3.67
N SER A 74 15.41 21.35 -4.25
CA SER A 74 14.38 22.33 -4.62
C SER A 74 13.60 22.89 -3.42
N ASN A 75 13.79 22.31 -2.24
CA ASN A 75 13.09 22.68 -1.01
C ASN A 75 14.06 23.14 0.08
N ILE A 76 15.33 23.37 -0.22
CA ILE A 76 16.25 24.04 0.70
C ILE A 76 16.08 25.54 0.49
N ALA A 77 15.61 26.25 1.51
CA ALA A 77 15.59 27.71 1.46
C ALA A 77 17.04 28.23 1.58
N PRO A 78 17.47 29.18 0.73
CA PRO A 78 18.71 29.91 0.97
C PRO A 78 18.45 30.84 2.16
N ALA A 79 18.78 30.40 3.36
CA ALA A 79 18.85 31.26 4.53
C ALA A 79 20.32 31.39 4.94
N GLU A 80 20.70 32.62 5.30
CA GLU A 80 22.11 33.05 5.33
C GLU A 80 22.98 32.31 6.36
N GLU A 81 22.42 31.53 7.30
CA GLU A 81 23.23 30.73 8.24
C GLU A 81 22.62 29.36 8.63
N GLU A 82 21.43 28.98 8.15
CA GLU A 82 20.79 27.68 8.49
C GLU A 82 20.03 27.10 7.29
N PHE A 83 20.38 25.87 6.87
CA PHE A 83 19.67 25.18 5.79
C PHE A 83 18.33 24.65 6.28
N ALA A 84 17.27 25.44 6.12
CA ALA A 84 15.90 25.03 6.44
C ALA A 84 15.21 24.37 5.23
N VAL A 85 14.56 23.23 5.47
CA VAL A 85 13.68 22.61 4.46
C VAL A 85 12.34 23.33 4.46
N ALA A 86 11.95 23.88 3.30
CA ALA A 86 10.72 24.63 3.10
C ALA A 86 9.49 23.71 3.21
N ARG A 87 8.82 23.77 4.37
CA ARG A 87 7.63 22.96 4.68
C ARG A 87 6.52 23.11 3.63
N ASP A 88 6.26 24.34 3.20
CA ASP A 88 5.17 24.65 2.26
C ASP A 88 5.40 23.97 0.89
N GLY A 89 6.65 23.92 0.43
CA GLY A 89 7.01 23.23 -0.82
C GLY A 89 6.85 21.72 -0.73
N LEU A 90 7.21 21.12 0.42
CA LEU A 90 6.97 19.71 0.69
C LEU A 90 5.48 19.38 0.72
N GLU A 91 4.69 20.20 1.42
CA GLU A 91 3.25 20.01 1.56
C GLU A 91 2.52 20.16 0.22
N LEU A 92 2.87 21.18 -0.58
CA LEU A 92 2.29 21.38 -1.91
C LEU A 92 2.58 20.18 -2.83
N THR A 93 3.82 19.71 -2.85
CA THR A 93 4.23 18.56 -3.68
C THR A 93 3.51 17.28 -3.23
N TYR A 94 3.43 17.07 -1.92
CA TYR A 94 2.69 15.96 -1.32
C TYR A 94 1.21 16.00 -1.72
N ARG A 95 0.50 17.11 -1.48
CA ARG A 95 -0.92 17.25 -1.81
C ARG A 95 -1.19 17.05 -3.30
N SER A 96 -0.32 17.58 -4.16
CA SER A 96 -0.47 17.48 -5.63
C SER A 96 -0.29 16.05 -6.15
N ASN A 97 0.50 15.21 -5.45
CA ASN A 97 0.81 13.84 -5.86
C ASN A 97 0.14 12.77 -4.98
N PHE A 98 -0.57 13.17 -3.92
CA PHE A 98 -1.16 12.28 -2.93
C PHE A 98 -2.08 11.22 -3.56
N ALA A 99 -2.94 11.61 -4.49
CA ALA A 99 -3.87 10.68 -5.14
C ALA A 99 -3.15 9.61 -5.97
N LEU A 100 -2.04 9.98 -6.63
CA LEU A 100 -1.22 9.06 -7.43
C LEU A 100 -0.43 8.11 -6.52
N ALA A 101 0.20 8.63 -5.48
CA ALA A 101 0.90 7.84 -4.47
C ALA A 101 -0.05 6.85 -3.77
N ARG A 102 -1.26 7.31 -3.46
CA ARG A 102 -2.34 6.48 -2.93
C ARG A 102 -2.82 5.42 -3.93
N GLY A 103 -2.79 5.71 -5.22
CA GLY A 103 -3.05 4.72 -6.28
C GLY A 103 -2.09 3.51 -6.18
N GLY A 104 -0.82 3.76 -5.86
CA GLY A 104 0.19 2.74 -5.54
C GLY A 104 -0.03 2.01 -4.20
N ALA A 105 -0.92 2.54 -3.36
CA ALA A 105 -1.40 1.99 -2.10
C ALA A 105 -2.80 1.33 -2.23
N THR A 106 -3.26 0.99 -3.44
CA THR A 106 -4.53 0.25 -3.59
C THR A 106 -4.28 -1.25 -3.74
N PRO A 107 -5.10 -2.11 -3.10
CA PRO A 107 -5.00 -3.54 -3.31
C PRO A 107 -5.14 -3.93 -4.78
N GLN A 108 -4.39 -4.92 -5.24
CA GLN A 108 -4.45 -5.39 -6.62
C GLN A 108 -4.08 -6.86 -6.75
N VAL A 109 -4.69 -7.52 -7.73
CA VAL A 109 -4.31 -8.87 -8.16
C VAL A 109 -3.56 -8.73 -9.48
N LEU A 110 -2.30 -9.15 -9.50
CA LEU A 110 -1.46 -9.15 -10.69
C LEU A 110 -1.39 -10.57 -11.26
N ARG A 111 -2.03 -10.81 -12.40
CA ARG A 111 -2.00 -12.11 -13.06
C ARG A 111 -0.69 -12.32 -13.81
N SER A 112 -0.12 -13.51 -13.65
CA SER A 112 0.98 -14.03 -14.47
C SER A 112 0.51 -15.14 -15.43
N GLY A 113 -0.72 -15.62 -15.29
CA GLY A 113 -1.35 -16.60 -16.17
C GLY A 113 -2.76 -16.99 -15.70
N PRO A 114 -3.43 -17.95 -16.36
CA PRO A 114 -4.82 -18.33 -16.02
C PRO A 114 -5.01 -18.89 -14.60
N GLN A 115 -3.95 -19.44 -14.01
CA GLN A 115 -3.96 -20.08 -12.68
C GLN A 115 -2.89 -19.52 -11.74
N SER A 116 -2.21 -18.43 -12.11
CA SER A 116 -1.15 -17.83 -11.30
C SER A 116 -1.33 -16.33 -11.22
N ALA A 117 -1.43 -15.81 -10.00
CA ALA A 117 -1.43 -14.38 -9.72
C ALA A 117 -0.80 -14.08 -8.37
N VAL A 118 -0.45 -12.82 -8.14
CA VAL A 118 -0.01 -12.31 -6.85
C VAL A 118 -0.97 -11.24 -6.37
N LEU A 119 -1.53 -11.41 -5.18
CA LEU A 119 -2.27 -10.37 -4.48
C LEU A 119 -1.29 -9.46 -3.75
N HIS A 120 -1.35 -8.17 -4.06
CA HIS A 120 -0.72 -7.12 -3.29
C HIS A 120 -1.77 -6.39 -2.48
N VAL A 121 -1.64 -6.44 -1.15
CA VAL A 121 -2.36 -5.57 -0.23
C VAL A 121 -1.32 -4.71 0.47
N PRO A 122 -1.52 -3.38 0.52
CA PRO A 122 -0.60 -2.51 1.23
C PRO A 122 -0.40 -2.93 2.70
N GLY A 123 0.83 -2.86 3.19
CA GLY A 123 1.19 -3.23 4.56
C GLY A 123 1.26 -4.74 4.82
N LYS A 124 0.99 -5.58 3.81
CA LYS A 124 1.03 -7.05 3.92
C LYS A 124 2.03 -7.66 2.95
N ALA A 125 2.51 -8.86 3.29
CA ALA A 125 3.33 -9.64 2.37
C ALA A 125 2.54 -10.00 1.10
N PRO A 126 3.19 -10.12 -0.07
CA PRO A 126 2.51 -10.59 -1.27
C PRO A 126 1.95 -12.01 -1.06
N LEU A 127 0.70 -12.22 -1.47
CA LEU A 127 0.06 -13.54 -1.39
C LEU A 127 -0.01 -14.17 -2.77
N ASN A 128 0.67 -15.31 -2.95
CA ASN A 128 0.59 -16.09 -4.18
C ASN A 128 -0.77 -16.80 -4.27
N LEU A 129 -1.48 -16.59 -5.37
CA LEU A 129 -2.75 -17.22 -5.70
C LEU A 129 -2.51 -18.28 -6.77
N THR A 130 -2.78 -19.54 -6.41
CA THR A 130 -2.53 -20.71 -7.26
C THR A 130 -3.85 -21.43 -7.55
N GLY A 131 -4.50 -21.02 -8.64
CA GLY A 131 -5.78 -21.56 -9.08
C GLY A 131 -6.81 -20.47 -9.45
N ALA A 132 -7.63 -20.76 -10.46
CA ALA A 132 -8.56 -19.79 -11.03
C ALA A 132 -9.62 -19.29 -10.02
N GLU A 133 -10.11 -20.17 -9.12
CA GLU A 133 -11.07 -19.78 -8.08
C GLU A 133 -10.45 -18.79 -7.08
N GLN A 134 -9.24 -19.05 -6.59
CA GLN A 134 -8.54 -18.16 -5.64
C GLN A 134 -8.33 -16.76 -6.23
N ILE A 135 -7.87 -16.71 -7.49
CA ILE A 135 -7.64 -15.48 -8.23
C ILE A 135 -8.94 -14.68 -8.34
N THR A 136 -10.01 -15.33 -8.79
CA THR A 136 -11.30 -14.67 -9.03
C THR A 136 -11.95 -14.20 -7.72
N ILE A 137 -11.83 -14.97 -6.63
CA ILE A 137 -12.28 -14.54 -5.29
C ILE A 137 -11.61 -13.23 -4.90
N PHE A 138 -10.28 -13.15 -4.96
CA PHE A 138 -9.57 -11.94 -4.55
C PHE A 138 -9.76 -10.77 -5.51
N GLU A 139 -9.92 -11.01 -6.82
CA GLU A 139 -10.28 -9.95 -7.77
C GLU A 139 -11.63 -9.30 -7.45
N ARG A 140 -12.64 -10.11 -7.11
CA ARG A 140 -13.96 -9.61 -6.70
C ARG A 140 -13.86 -8.77 -5.42
N LEU A 141 -13.12 -9.26 -4.42
CA LEU A 141 -12.91 -8.54 -3.16
C LEU A 141 -12.13 -7.23 -3.36
N VAL A 142 -11.08 -7.23 -4.18
CA VAL A 142 -10.32 -6.02 -4.54
C VAL A 142 -11.21 -5.01 -5.27
N THR A 143 -12.04 -5.47 -6.20
CA THR A 143 -12.98 -4.61 -6.95
C THR A 143 -13.98 -3.95 -6.01
N ALA A 144 -14.58 -4.72 -5.10
CA ALA A 144 -15.53 -4.23 -4.11
C ALA A 144 -14.89 -3.21 -3.16
N CYS A 145 -13.67 -3.50 -2.69
CA CYS A 145 -12.87 -2.57 -1.88
C CYS A 145 -12.60 -1.25 -2.62
N LYS A 146 -12.23 -1.30 -3.90
CA LYS A 146 -11.98 -0.11 -4.73
C LYS A 146 -13.25 0.70 -5.00
N ALA A 147 -14.41 0.04 -5.07
CA ALA A 147 -15.70 0.69 -5.25
C ALA A 147 -16.25 1.34 -3.95
N GLY A 148 -15.54 1.25 -2.83
CA GLY A 148 -15.98 1.78 -1.53
C GLY A 148 -17.07 0.95 -0.85
N SER A 149 -17.41 -0.23 -1.39
CA SER A 149 -18.37 -1.18 -0.84
C SER A 149 -17.66 -2.51 -0.53
N PRO A 150 -16.89 -2.60 0.57
CA PRO A 150 -15.91 -3.67 0.77
C PRO A 150 -16.52 -5.06 1.05
N ASP A 151 -17.80 -5.11 1.42
CA ASP A 151 -18.51 -6.36 1.75
C ASP A 151 -19.18 -6.97 0.51
N VAL A 152 -18.74 -8.17 0.14
CA VAL A 152 -19.28 -8.95 -0.97
C VAL A 152 -20.10 -10.11 -0.43
N GLN A 153 -21.34 -10.24 -0.88
CA GLN A 153 -22.21 -11.35 -0.50
C GLN A 153 -21.62 -12.68 -1.00
N VAL A 154 -21.64 -13.74 -0.18
CA VAL A 154 -21.07 -15.05 -0.54
C VAL A 154 -21.60 -15.60 -1.86
N LYS A 155 -22.88 -15.36 -2.18
CA LYS A 155 -23.47 -15.78 -3.45
C LYS A 155 -22.81 -15.10 -4.65
N GLN A 156 -22.56 -13.79 -4.55
CA GLN A 156 -21.86 -13.02 -5.58
C GLN A 156 -20.37 -13.37 -5.62
N LEU A 157 -19.75 -13.56 -4.46
CA LEU A 157 -18.34 -13.91 -4.34
C LEU A 157 -18.03 -15.27 -4.96
N MET A 158 -18.96 -16.23 -4.82
CA MET A 158 -18.82 -17.61 -5.32
C MET A 158 -19.53 -17.86 -6.65
N ASP A 159 -20.04 -16.82 -7.29
CA ASP A 159 -20.77 -16.96 -8.56
C ASP A 159 -19.89 -17.61 -9.64
N GLY A 160 -20.43 -18.61 -10.33
CA GLY A 160 -19.71 -19.40 -11.34
C GLY A 160 -18.78 -20.49 -10.80
N PHE A 161 -18.68 -20.70 -9.49
CA PHE A 161 -17.91 -21.81 -8.92
C PHE A 161 -18.80 -22.99 -8.53
N GLY A 162 -18.22 -24.20 -8.49
CA GLY A 162 -18.89 -25.37 -7.92
C GLY A 162 -18.93 -25.36 -6.39
N SER A 163 -18.10 -24.53 -5.76
CA SER A 163 -17.95 -24.36 -4.32
C SER A 163 -18.92 -23.32 -3.75
N ARG A 164 -19.34 -23.50 -2.49
CA ARG A 164 -20.34 -22.63 -1.82
C ARG A 164 -19.75 -21.64 -0.82
N ASN A 165 -18.45 -21.75 -0.53
CA ASN A 165 -17.76 -20.96 0.49
C ASN A 165 -16.32 -20.71 0.06
N PRO A 166 -15.78 -19.47 0.20
CA PRO A 166 -14.40 -19.15 -0.19
C PRO A 166 -13.34 -20.10 0.37
N GLN A 167 -13.54 -20.62 1.60
CA GLN A 167 -12.64 -21.58 2.22
C GLN A 167 -12.34 -22.80 1.34
N GLN A 168 -13.30 -23.25 0.53
CA GLN A 168 -13.17 -24.45 -0.30
C GLN A 168 -12.19 -24.27 -1.46
N ALA A 169 -11.85 -23.03 -1.83
CA ALA A 169 -10.85 -22.73 -2.85
C ALA A 169 -9.40 -22.87 -2.33
N PHE A 170 -9.21 -23.07 -1.02
CA PHE A 170 -7.91 -23.11 -0.37
C PHE A 170 -7.72 -24.41 0.42
N ARG A 171 -6.46 -24.89 0.50
CA ARG A 171 -6.09 -25.96 1.44
C ARG A 171 -6.20 -25.43 2.87
N SER A 172 -6.53 -26.30 3.84
CA SER A 172 -6.80 -25.89 5.23
C SER A 172 -5.71 -25.01 5.84
N LYS A 173 -4.43 -25.42 5.73
CA LYS A 173 -3.30 -24.64 6.27
C LYS A 173 -3.15 -23.27 5.61
N THR A 174 -3.39 -23.19 4.30
CA THR A 174 -3.38 -21.90 3.58
C THR A 174 -4.53 -21.03 4.03
N TRP A 175 -5.74 -21.59 4.15
CA TRP A 175 -6.91 -20.88 4.63
C TRP A 175 -6.70 -20.26 6.02
N GLU A 176 -6.18 -21.04 6.97
CA GLU A 176 -5.85 -20.56 8.31
C GLU A 176 -4.86 -19.39 8.29
N SER A 177 -3.86 -19.42 7.40
CA SER A 177 -2.88 -18.33 7.27
C SER A 177 -3.41 -17.06 6.61
N ILE A 178 -4.53 -17.13 5.88
CA ILE A 178 -5.10 -15.98 5.15
C ILE A 178 -6.37 -15.42 5.77
N LEU A 179 -7.08 -16.22 6.58
CA LEU A 179 -8.29 -15.79 7.26
C LEU A 179 -7.96 -14.71 8.29
N ASN A 180 -8.70 -13.61 8.25
CA ASN A 180 -8.48 -12.37 9.03
C ASN A 180 -7.16 -11.66 8.73
N VAL A 181 -6.32 -12.19 7.83
CA VAL A 181 -5.10 -11.53 7.36
C VAL A 181 -5.33 -10.88 6.01
N TYR A 182 -5.92 -11.59 5.04
CA TYR A 182 -6.22 -11.06 3.70
C TYR A 182 -7.72 -11.08 3.38
N ILE A 183 -8.47 -12.03 3.94
CA ILE A 183 -9.91 -12.19 3.75
C ILE A 183 -10.58 -12.36 5.11
N ALA A 184 -11.66 -11.65 5.37
CA ALA A 184 -12.43 -11.75 6.61
C ALA A 184 -13.93 -11.79 6.33
N LYS A 185 -14.70 -12.20 7.34
CA LYS A 185 -16.16 -12.05 7.30
C LYS A 185 -16.49 -10.56 7.24
N GLY A 186 -17.51 -10.22 6.45
CA GLY A 186 -18.11 -8.89 6.43
C GLY A 186 -18.89 -8.59 7.71
N GLU A 187 -19.40 -7.37 7.82
CA GLU A 187 -20.24 -6.93 8.94
C GLU A 187 -21.53 -7.75 9.03
N LYS A 188 -22.09 -8.09 7.86
CA LYS A 188 -23.30 -8.90 7.76
C LYS A 188 -22.95 -10.37 7.60
N ARG A 189 -23.73 -11.22 8.26
CA ARG A 189 -23.63 -12.68 8.09
C ARG A 189 -23.76 -13.04 6.61
N GLY A 190 -22.83 -13.86 6.12
CA GLY A 190 -22.81 -14.30 4.73
C GLY A 190 -22.14 -13.32 3.75
N TYR A 191 -21.47 -12.29 4.26
CA TYR A 191 -20.63 -11.39 3.49
C TYR A 191 -19.16 -11.63 3.82
N TRP A 192 -18.29 -11.25 2.90
CA TRP A 192 -16.84 -11.35 3.00
C TRP A 192 -16.20 -10.06 2.49
N ARG A 193 -15.06 -9.69 3.07
CA ARG A 193 -14.31 -8.49 2.69
C ARG A 193 -12.83 -8.78 2.53
N LEU A 194 -12.18 -7.95 1.71
CA LEU A 194 -10.72 -7.85 1.74
C LEU A 194 -10.29 -7.17 3.03
N VAL A 195 -9.27 -7.71 3.69
CA VAL A 195 -8.65 -7.06 4.85
C VAL A 195 -7.60 -6.07 4.37
N VAL A 196 -7.86 -4.79 4.56
CA VAL A 196 -6.91 -3.69 4.34
C VAL A 196 -6.62 -3.04 5.69
N ASP A 197 -5.35 -2.79 6.02
CA ASP A 197 -5.03 -2.07 7.25
C ASP A 197 -5.40 -0.60 7.04
N GLY A 198 -6.16 -0.03 7.99
CA GLY A 198 -6.78 1.29 7.87
C GLY A 198 -8.31 1.26 7.67
N ALA A 199 -8.93 0.09 7.51
CA ALA A 199 -10.37 -0.08 7.70
C ALA A 199 -10.62 -0.52 9.16
N SER A 200 -10.36 0.36 10.12
CA SER A 200 -10.83 0.17 11.49
C SER A 200 -12.35 0.17 11.49
N SER A 201 -12.94 -1.01 11.65
CA SER A 201 -14.25 -1.14 12.27
C SER A 201 -14.07 -0.89 13.76
N GLU A 202 -14.12 0.37 14.18
CA GLU A 202 -14.30 0.70 15.58
C GLU A 202 -15.82 0.65 15.87
N PRO A 203 -16.30 -0.24 16.74
CA PRO A 203 -17.67 -0.14 17.22
C PRO A 203 -17.73 1.09 18.14
N ALA A 204 -18.62 2.03 17.81
CA ALA A 204 -18.99 3.08 18.74
C ALA A 204 -19.45 2.44 20.06
N VAL A 205 -18.76 2.78 21.15
CA VAL A 205 -19.22 2.58 22.53
C VAL A 205 -19.31 3.95 23.17
#